data_AF-A0A084J8R4-F1
#
_entry.id   AF-A0A084J8R4-F1
#
_cell.length_a   1.000
_cell.length_b   1.000
_cell.length_c   1.000
_cell.angle_alpha   90.00
_cell.angle_beta   90.00
_cell.angle_gamma   90.00
#
_symmetry.space_group_name_H-M   'P 1'
#
loop_
_entity.id
_entity.type
_entity.pdbx_description
1 polymer ?
#
loop_
_entity_poly.entity_id
_entity_poly.type
_entity_poly.pdbx_seq_one_letter_code
_entity_poly.pdbx_strand_id
1 'polypeptide(L)'
;MPVVVILSIIIFLCKILNIISWIASKIIIIAAIAISAIHGYQIYIGHAIKYKIFVLCAVGFVVSLFLPSILKILVSTLSKVNSKLKKFVF
;
A
#
# COMPACT_ATOMS: atom_id res chain seq x y z
N MET A 1 26.46 -18.15 -3.54
CA MET A 1 25.83 -18.01 -2.20
C MET A 1 25.48 -16.57 -1.78
N PRO A 2 26.32 -15.52 -1.94
CA PRO A 2 26.05 -14.19 -1.36
C PRO A 2 24.74 -13.56 -1.85
N VAL A 3 24.46 -13.69 -3.15
CA VAL A 3 23.28 -13.11 -3.80
C VAL A 3 21.96 -13.66 -3.23
N VAL A 4 21.92 -14.96 -2.91
CA VAL A 4 20.74 -15.62 -2.32
C VAL A 4 20.45 -15.09 -0.91
N VAL A 5 21.50 -14.83 -0.13
CA VAL A 5 21.38 -14.30 1.23
C VAL A 5 20.85 -12.87 1.18
N ILE A 6 21.44 -12.01 0.33
CA ILE A 6 20.99 -10.62 0.14
C ILE A 6 19.53 -10.59 -0.30
N LEU A 7 19.15 -11.39 -1.30
CA LEU A 7 17.78 -11.45 -1.80
C LEU A 7 16.80 -11.93 -0.71
N SER A 8 17.21 -12.86 0.15
CA SER A 8 16.40 -13.34 1.27
C SER A 8 16.14 -12.24 2.31
N ILE A 9 17.13 -11.38 2.60
CA ILE A 9 16.99 -10.22 3.50
C ILE A 9 16.01 -9.20 2.90
N ILE A 10 16.16 -8.89 1.61
CA ILE A 10 15.25 -7.97 0.89
C ILE A 10 13.81 -8.49 0.94
N ILE A 11 13.59 -9.78 0.69
CA ILE A 11 12.25 -10.40 0.76
C ILE A 11 11.66 -10.27 2.17
N PHE A 12 12.47 -10.46 3.21
CA PHE A 12 12.03 -10.33 4.59
C PHE A 12 11.56 -8.90 4.90
N LEU A 13 12.33 -7.89 4.50
CA LEU A 13 11.95 -6.48 4.62
C LEU A 13 10.64 -6.18 3.86
N CYS A 14 10.51 -6.66 2.63
CA CYS A 14 9.28 -6.47 1.84
C CYS A 14 8.05 -7.14 2.48
N LYS A 15 8.20 -8.28 3.19
CA LYS A 15 7.11 -8.90 3.95
C LYS A 15 6.63 -8.02 5.09
N ILE A 16 7.55 -7.41 5.84
CA ILE A 16 7.22 -6.47 6.91
C ILE A 16 6.46 -5.26 6.34
N LEU A 17 6.99 -4.67 5.27
CA LEU A 17 6.34 -3.54 4.59
C LEU A 17 4.95 -3.90 4.06
N ASN A 18 4.74 -5.13 3.57
CA ASN A 18 3.44 -5.59 3.12
C ASN A 18 2.40 -5.64 4.26
N ILE A 19 2.80 -6.06 5.47
CA ILE A 19 1.93 -6.06 6.65
C ILE A 19 1.58 -4.63 7.05
N ILE A 20 2.59 -3.75 7.14
CA ILE A 20 2.39 -2.33 7.48
C ILE A 20 1.47 -1.67 6.45
N SER A 21 1.71 -1.90 5.16
CA SER A 21 0.90 -1.35 4.08
C SER A 21 -0.55 -1.82 4.16
N TRP A 22 -0.80 -3.06 4.56
CA TRP A 22 -2.17 -3.58 4.71
C TRP A 22 -2.94 -2.85 5.82
N ILE A 23 -2.28 -2.60 6.96
CA ILE A 23 -2.86 -1.84 8.08
C ILE A 23 -3.07 -0.38 7.68
N ALA A 24 -2.02 0.26 7.14
CA ALA A 24 -2.06 1.66 6.73
C ALA A 24 -3.17 1.92 5.69
N SER A 25 -3.35 1.01 4.73
CA SER A 25 -4.37 1.14 3.70
C SER A 25 -5.79 1.18 4.27
N LYS A 26 -6.09 0.35 5.29
CA LYS A 26 -7.40 0.39 5.96
C LYS A 26 -7.63 1.72 6.66
N ILE A 27 -6.61 2.23 7.35
CA ILE A 27 -6.68 3.52 8.05
C ILE A 27 -6.91 4.66 7.06
N ILE A 28 -6.17 4.68 5.94
CA ILE A 28 -6.29 5.71 4.91
C ILE A 28 -7.67 5.66 4.25
N ILE A 29 -8.23 4.47 3.99
CA ILE A 29 -9.59 4.31 3.47
C ILE A 29 -10.62 4.97 4.41
N ILE A 30 -10.57 4.65 5.70
CA ILE A 30 -11.48 5.22 6.70
C ILE A 30 -11.29 6.74 6.77
N ALA A 31 -10.04 7.21 6.81
CA ALA A 31 -9.73 8.64 6.85
C ALA A 31 -10.22 9.38 5.60
N ALA A 32 -10.05 8.83 4.41
CA ALA A 32 -10.51 9.43 3.15
C ALA A 32 -12.03 9.60 3.14
N ILE A 33 -12.78 8.59 3.59
CA ILE A 33 -14.25 8.67 3.71
C ILE A 33 -14.65 9.73 4.73
N ALA A 34 -14.05 9.70 5.93
CA ALA A 34 -14.37 10.62 7.00
C ALA A 34 -14.09 12.08 6.61
N ILE A 35 -12.90 12.36 6.07
CA ILE A 35 -12.49 13.71 5.65
C ILE A 35 -13.39 14.21 4.52
N SER A 36 -13.69 13.35 3.54
CA SER A 36 -14.60 13.68 2.45
C SER A 36 -16.01 14.00 2.95
N ALA A 37 -16.52 13.23 3.91
CA ALA A 37 -17.85 13.46 4.50
C ALA A 37 -17.88 14.76 5.33
N ILE A 38 -16.87 15.01 6.16
CA ILE A 38 -16.74 16.25 6.95
C ILE A 38 -16.71 17.47 6.03
N HIS A 39 -15.89 17.43 4.97
CA HIS A 39 -15.79 18.53 4.02
C HIS A 39 -17.08 18.69 3.20
N GLY A 40 -17.76 17.59 2.84
CA GLY A 40 -19.09 17.62 2.24
C GLY A 40 -20.12 18.31 3.14
N TYR A 41 -20.11 18.03 4.44
CA TYR A 41 -20.98 18.71 5.40
C TYR A 41 -20.64 20.20 5.54
N GLN A 42 -19.36 20.57 5.57
CA GLN A 42 -18.94 21.97 5.58
C GLN A 42 -19.49 22.75 4.38
N ILE A 43 -19.47 22.13 3.19
CA ILE A 43 -20.06 22.73 1.98
C ILE A 43 -21.57 22.90 2.14
N TYR A 44 -22.26 21.91 2.69
CA TYR A 44 -23.70 21.98 2.95
C TYR A 44 -24.09 23.15 3.86
N ILE A 45 -23.28 23.46 4.88
CA ILE A 45 -23.50 24.61 5.78
C ILE A 45 -22.92 25.94 5.24
N GLY A 46 -22.54 26.00 3.95
CA GLY A 46 -22.16 27.23 3.25
C GLY A 46 -20.66 27.52 3.15
N HIS A 47 -19.77 26.60 3.51
CA HIS A 47 -18.33 26.80 3.28
C HIS A 47 -17.97 26.62 1.80
N ALA A 48 -16.92 27.32 1.36
CA ALA A 48 -16.43 27.22 -0.01
C ALA A 48 -15.92 25.81 -0.36
N ILE A 49 -16.21 25.36 -1.58
CA ILE A 49 -15.79 24.05 -2.08
C ILE A 49 -14.28 24.02 -2.32
N LYS A 50 -13.57 23.23 -1.51
CA LYS A 50 -12.14 22.93 -1.72
C LYS A 50 -11.94 21.59 -2.45
N TYR A 51 -11.93 21.62 -3.79
CA TYR A 51 -11.76 20.43 -4.63
C TYR A 51 -10.48 19.63 -4.33
N LYS A 52 -9.40 20.29 -3.91
CA LYS A 52 -8.14 19.63 -3.53
C LYS A 52 -8.33 18.57 -2.44
N ILE A 53 -9.28 18.77 -1.52
CA ILE A 53 -9.57 17.81 -0.44
C ILE A 53 -10.16 16.52 -1.01
N PHE A 54 -11.15 16.64 -1.90
CA PHE A 54 -11.76 15.49 -2.56
C PHE A 54 -10.77 14.74 -3.46
N VAL A 55 -9.94 15.46 -4.22
CA VAL A 55 -8.90 14.84 -5.06
C VAL A 55 -7.91 14.05 -4.20
N LEU A 56 -7.45 14.63 -3.08
CA LEU A 56 -6.53 13.94 -2.17
C LEU A 56 -7.17 12.69 -1.55
N CYS A 57 -8.44 12.77 -1.13
CA CYS A 57 -9.17 11.62 -0.58
C CYS A 57 -9.37 10.53 -1.64
N ALA A 58 -9.74 10.91 -2.87
CA ALA A 58 -9.94 9.97 -3.96
C ALA A 58 -8.63 9.24 -4.33
N VAL A 59 -7.53 9.97 -4.48
CA VAL A 59 -6.21 9.37 -4.76
C VAL A 59 -5.77 8.48 -3.61
N GLY A 60 -5.87 8.96 -2.36
CA GLY A 60 -5.51 8.18 -1.18
C GLY A 60 -6.32 6.89 -1.07
N PHE A 61 -7.62 6.95 -1.37
CA PHE A 61 -8.51 5.79 -1.37
C PHE A 61 -8.13 4.77 -2.45
N VAL A 62 -7.97 5.22 -3.70
CA VAL A 62 -7.60 4.36 -4.84
C VAL A 62 -6.25 3.69 -4.58
N VAL A 63 -5.22 4.46 -4.19
CA VAL A 63 -3.90 3.90 -3.89
C VAL A 63 -3.99 2.86 -2.77
N SER A 64 -4.73 3.15 -1.70
CA SER A 64 -4.89 2.22 -0.57
C SER A 64 -5.62 0.93 -0.93
N LEU A 65 -6.53 0.94 -1.90
CA LEU A 65 -7.17 -0.28 -2.37
C LEU A 65 -6.18 -1.23 -3.05
N PHE A 66 -5.26 -0.69 -3.86
CA PHE A 66 -4.40 -1.51 -4.71
C PHE A 66 -3.02 -1.80 -4.10
N LEU A 67 -2.48 -0.90 -3.27
CA LEU A 67 -1.12 -0.99 -2.75
C LEU A 67 -0.82 -2.31 -2.00
N PRO A 68 -1.69 -2.82 -1.09
CA PRO A 68 -1.44 -4.09 -0.41
C PRO A 68 -1.38 -5.27 -1.37
N SER A 69 -2.24 -5.27 -2.39
CA SER A 69 -2.30 -6.34 -3.40
C SER A 69 -1.04 -6.35 -4.26
N ILE A 70 -0.59 -5.18 -4.71
CA ILE A 70 0.64 -5.02 -5.50
C ILE A 70 1.86 -5.50 -4.69
N LEU A 71 1.99 -5.09 -3.43
CA LEU A 71 3.10 -5.52 -2.56
C LEU A 71 3.09 -7.03 -2.31
N LYS A 72 1.90 -7.62 -2.12
CA LYS A 72 1.76 -9.08 -1.97
C LYS A 72 2.23 -9.83 -3.22
N ILE A 73 1.87 -9.35 -4.41
CA ILE A 73 2.31 -9.93 -5.70
C ILE A 73 3.82 -9.79 -5.86
N LEU A 74 4.38 -8.63 -5.54
CA LEU A 74 5.81 -8.37 -5.60
C LEU A 74 6.59 -9.35 -4.70
N VAL A 75 6.21 -9.45 -3.42
CA VAL A 75 6.84 -10.37 -2.45
C VAL A 75 6.73 -11.82 -2.90
N SER A 76 5.58 -12.24 -3.42
CA SER A 76 5.38 -13.58 -3.98
C SER A 76 6.34 -13.88 -5.12
N THR A 77 6.47 -12.92 -6.04
CA THR A 77 7.34 -13.05 -7.21
C THR A 77 8.81 -13.13 -6.81
N LEU A 78 9.29 -12.23 -5.93
CA LEU A 78 10.67 -12.32 -5.42
C LEU A 78 10.92 -13.64 -4.70
N SER A 79 9.97 -14.13 -3.92
CA SER A 79 10.11 -15.42 -3.21
C SER A 79 10.25 -16.59 -4.18
N LYS A 80 9.50 -16.60 -5.30
CA LYS A 80 9.62 -17.60 -6.37
C LYS A 80 10.97 -17.53 -7.08
N VAL A 81 11.48 -16.32 -7.35
CA VAL A 81 12.81 -16.13 -7.96
C VAL A 81 13.90 -16.65 -7.03
N ASN A 82 13.85 -16.29 -5.74
CA ASN A 82 14.82 -16.73 -4.75
C ASN A 82 14.84 -18.25 -4.58
N SER A 83 13.66 -18.91 -4.61
CA SER A 83 13.60 -20.37 -4.50
C SER A 83 14.17 -21.07 -5.74
N LYS A 84 13.92 -20.55 -6.95
CA LYS A 84 14.56 -21.07 -8.16
C LYS A 84 16.08 -20.87 -8.14
N LEU A 85 16.54 -19.70 -7.71
CA LEU A 85 17.97 -19.42 -7.59
C LEU A 85 18.66 -20.35 -6.58
N LYS A 86 18.00 -20.63 -5.44
CA LYS A 86 18.49 -21.63 -4.46
C LYS A 86 18.67 -23.00 -5.09
N LYS A 87 17.68 -23.50 -5.84
CA LYS A 87 17.76 -24.81 -6.53
C LYS A 87 18.81 -24.90 -7.64
N PHE A 88 19.28 -23.76 -8.14
CA PHE A 88 20.33 -23.72 -9.17
C PHE A 88 21.73 -23.70 -8.56
N VAL A 89 21.87 -23.07 -7.39
CA VAL A 89 23.16 -22.88 -6.72
C VAL A 89 23.49 -24.02 -5.76
N PHE A 90 22.47 -24.73 -5.25
CA PHE A 90 22.57 -25.90 -4.37
C PHE A 90 21.91 -27.10 -5.03
#